data_AF-A0A0P1FPH4-F1
#
_entry.id   AF-A0A0P1FPH4-F1
#
_cell.length_a   1.000
_cell.length_b   1.000
_cell.length_c   1.000
_cell.angle_alpha   90.00
_cell.angle_beta   90.00
_cell.angle_gamma   90.00
#
_symmetry.space_group_name_H-M   'P 1'
#
loop_
_entity.id
_entity.type
_entity.pdbx_description
1 polymer ?
#
loop_
_entity_poly.entity_id
_entity_poly.type
_entity_poly.pdbx_seq_one_letter_code
_entity_poly.pdbx_strand_id
1 'polypeptide(L)' 'MTFKTLIVPILSVGLTAGCAIDPRGLLDDCDWAEPIRPSRQDLLSDGTLAQIVAHNEVGARLCGWQP' A
#
# COMPACT_ATOMS: atom_id res chain seq x y z
N MET A 1 23.51 7.88 -39.94
CA MET A 1 22.96 6.54 -39.71
C MET A 1 23.09 6.05 -38.25
N THR A 2 23.84 6.75 -37.41
CA THR A 2 24.12 6.39 -36.00
C THR A 2 22.94 6.65 -35.04
N PHE A 3 22.04 7.58 -35.36
CA PHE A 3 20.89 7.90 -34.49
C PHE A 3 19.83 6.79 -34.49
N LYS A 4 19.68 6.05 -35.60
CA LYS A 4 18.69 4.97 -35.75
C LYS A 4 19.08 3.69 -35.00
N THR A 5 20.38 3.45 -34.82
CA THR A 5 20.92 2.32 -34.05
C THR A 5 20.75 2.47 -32.55
N LEU A 6 20.54 3.69 -32.03
CA LEU A 6 20.30 3.94 -30.60
C LEU A 6 18.81 3.88 -30.22
N ILE A 7 17.90 4.02 -31.19
CA ILE A 7 16.44 3.96 -30.94
C ILE A 7 16.01 2.57 -30.44
N VAL A 8 16.56 1.51 -31.03
CA VAL A 8 16.21 0.12 -30.69
C VAL A 8 16.55 -0.23 -29.23
N PRO A 9 17.78 -0.01 -28.71
CA PRO A 9 18.07 -0.30 -27.31
C PRO A 9 17.29 0.58 -26.32
N ILE A 10 17.04 1.85 -26.66
CA ILE A 10 16.29 2.78 -25.79
C ILE A 10 14.82 2.33 -25.65
N LEU A 11 14.18 1.94 -26.75
CA LEU A 11 12.82 1.37 -26.71
C LEU A 11 12.77 0.07 -25.90
N SER A 12 13.72 -0.84 -26.10
CA SER A 12 13.76 -2.10 -25.35
C SER A 12 13.87 -1.91 -23.84
N VAL A 13 14.69 -0.96 -23.37
CA VAL A 13 14.82 -0.65 -21.93
C VAL A 13 13.51 -0.06 -21.38
N GLY A 14 12.88 0.87 -22.11
CA GLY A 14 11.63 1.49 -21.70
C GLY A 14 10.47 0.51 -21.55
N LEU A 15 10.35 -0.49 -22.44
CA LEU A 15 9.30 -1.50 -22.35
C LEU A 15 9.48 -2.48 -21.16
N THR A 16 10.71 -2.69 -20.68
CA THR A 16 10.98 -3.59 -19.54
C THR A 16 10.86 -2.93 -18.16
N ALA A 17 10.93 -1.60 -18.08
CA ALA A 17 10.87 -0.87 -16.81
C ALA A 17 9.48 -0.89 -16.15
N GLY A 18 8.43 -1.26 -16.87
CA GLY A 18 7.05 -1.29 -16.37
C GLY A 18 6.67 -2.53 -15.55
N CYS A 19 7.42 -3.63 -15.64
CA CYS A 19 7.09 -4.90 -14.96
C CYS A 19 7.52 -4.97 -13.48
N ALA A 20 8.22 -3.96 -12.98
CA ALA A 20 8.71 -3.92 -11.60
C ALA A 20 7.84 -3.08 -10.65
N ILE A 21 6.81 -2.39 -11.16
CA ILE A 21 5.86 -1.67 -10.32
C ILE A 21 4.83 -2.71 -9.83
N ASP A 22 5.05 -3.27 -8.65
CA ASP A 22 4.00 -3.99 -7.93
C ASP A 22 3.06 -2.96 -7.30
N PRO A 23 1.83 -2.77 -7.81
CA PRO A 23 0.89 -1.82 -7.21
C PRO A 23 0.51 -2.20 -5.78
N ARG A 24 0.75 -3.44 -5.32
CA ARG A 24 0.51 -3.86 -3.93
C ARG A 24 1.45 -3.15 -2.96
N GLY A 25 2.72 -2.95 -3.34
CA GLY A 25 3.69 -2.24 -2.52
C GLY A 25 3.39 -0.75 -2.38
N LEU A 26 2.61 -0.17 -3.29
CA LEU A 26 2.20 1.24 -3.21
C LEU A 26 0.99 1.48 -2.29
N LEU A 27 0.19 0.44 -2.04
CA LEU A 27 -0.94 0.45 -1.09
C LEU A 27 -0.45 0.20 0.35
N ASP A 28 0.50 -0.73 0.52
CA ASP A 28 0.99 -1.17 1.83
C ASP A 28 1.57 -0.06 2.74
N ASP A 29 2.22 0.97 2.18
CA ASP A 29 2.95 1.97 2.97
C ASP A 29 2.03 2.92 3.79
N CYS A 30 0.77 3.08 3.39
CA CYS A 30 -0.20 3.93 4.09
C CYS A 30 -1.30 3.13 4.77
N ASP A 31 -1.55 1.89 4.35
CA ASP A 31 -2.62 1.04 4.86
C ASP A 31 -2.46 0.71 6.35
N TRP A 32 -1.23 0.64 6.85
CA TRP A 32 -0.96 0.42 8.27
C TRP A 32 -1.51 1.53 9.18
N ALA A 33 -1.71 2.74 8.64
CA ALA A 33 -2.22 3.90 9.36
C ALA A 33 -3.68 4.23 9.01
N GLU A 34 -4.42 3.29 8.40
CA GLU A 34 -5.80 3.52 8.01
C GLU A 34 -6.69 3.84 9.25
N PRO A 35 -7.49 4.92 9.22
CA PRO A 35 -8.32 5.33 10.37
C PRO A 35 -9.49 4.37 10.61
N ILE A 36 -9.86 4.21 11.88
CA ILE A 36 -11.12 3.57 12.29
C ILE A 36 -12.28 4.50 11.90
N ARG A 37 -13.25 4.03 11.10
CA ARG A 37 -14.36 4.87 10.55
C ARG A 37 -15.74 4.31 10.96
N PRO A 38 -16.15 4.47 12.23
CA PRO A 38 -17.48 4.07 12.66
C PRO A 38 -18.55 5.00 12.07
N SER A 39 -19.75 4.45 11.83
CA SER A 39 -20.91 5.26 11.48
C SER A 39 -21.41 6.07 12.68
N ARG A 40 -22.23 7.11 12.45
CA ARG A 40 -22.76 7.95 13.54
C ARG A 40 -23.60 7.18 14.57
N GLN A 41 -24.21 6.07 14.17
CA GLN A 41 -25.05 5.24 15.04
C GLN A 41 -24.33 3.95 15.47
N ASP A 42 -23.04 3.81 15.16
CA ASP A 42 -22.30 2.60 15.48
C ASP A 42 -22.17 2.42 17.00
N LEU A 43 -22.59 1.26 17.49
CA LEU A 43 -22.45 0.84 18.88
C LEU A 43 -21.52 -0.36 18.96
N LEU A 44 -20.29 -0.19 18.44
CA LEU A 44 -19.28 -1.25 18.30
C LEU A 44 -19.81 -2.41 17.45
N SER A 45 -20.18 -2.11 16.20
CA SER A 45 -20.49 -3.16 15.24
C SER A 45 -19.28 -4.06 15.01
N ASP A 46 -19.52 -5.28 14.49
CA ASP A 46 -18.44 -6.22 14.15
C ASP A 46 -17.41 -5.59 13.19
N GLY A 47 -17.85 -4.72 12.27
CA GLY A 47 -16.96 -4.02 11.34
C GLY A 47 -16.04 -3.02 12.05
N THR A 48 -16.58 -2.23 12.98
CA THR A 48 -15.77 -1.30 13.79
C THR A 48 -14.87 -2.06 14.76
N LEU A 49 -15.34 -3.15 15.36
CA LEU A 49 -14.52 -4.01 16.20
C LEU A 49 -13.31 -4.56 15.42
N ALA A 50 -13.54 -5.07 14.21
CA ALA A 50 -12.47 -5.58 13.35
C ALA A 50 -11.43 -4.49 13.02
N GLN A 51 -11.88 -3.26 12.73
CA GLN A 51 -10.98 -2.11 12.51
C GLN A 51 -10.13 -1.81 13.75
N ILE A 52 -10.73 -1.80 14.95
CA ILE A 52 -10.01 -1.55 16.21
C ILE A 52 -8.94 -2.62 16.46
N VAL A 53 -9.31 -3.90 16.33
CA VAL A 53 -8.37 -5.01 16.56
C VAL A 53 -7.19 -4.92 15.59
N ALA A 54 -7.46 -4.76 14.30
CA ALA A 54 -6.41 -4.63 13.29
C ALA A 54 -5.48 -3.42 13.57
N HIS A 55 -6.05 -2.27 13.92
CA HIS A 55 -5.28 -1.06 14.24
C HIS A 55 -4.39 -1.26 15.48
N ASN A 56 -4.90 -1.91 16.53
CA ASN A 56 -4.14 -2.21 17.73
C ASN A 56 -3.02 -3.23 17.49
N GLU A 57 -3.27 -4.29 16.71
CA GLU A 57 -2.26 -5.28 16.36
C GLU A 57 -1.11 -4.67 15.55
N VAL A 58 -1.44 -3.82 14.57
CA VAL A 58 -0.45 -3.07 13.78
C VAL A 58 0.34 -2.12 14.67
N GLY A 59 -0.34 -1.35 15.53
CA GLY A 59 0.32 -0.42 16.45
C GLY A 59 1.21 -1.12 17.51
N ALA A 60 0.80 -2.29 18.00
CA ALA A 60 1.65 -3.12 18.87
C ALA A 60 2.91 -3.58 18.13
N ARG A 61 2.76 -4.04 16.88
CA ARG A 61 3.87 -4.55 16.05
C ARG A 61 4.85 -3.46 15.60
N LEU A 62 4.35 -2.32 15.14
CA LEU A 62 5.15 -1.28 14.50
C LEU A 62 5.54 -0.14 15.45
N CYS A 63 4.68 0.17 16.42
CA CYS A 63 4.83 1.33 17.29
C CYS A 63 5.06 0.97 18.77
N GLY A 64 5.00 -0.32 19.14
CA GLY A 64 5.21 -0.77 20.51
C GLY A 64 4.09 -0.41 21.48
N TRP A 65 2.86 -0.24 20.98
CA TRP A 65 1.69 -0.01 21.84
C TRP A 65 1.47 -1.16 22.82
N GLN A 66 1.02 -0.82 24.02
CA GLN A 66 0.62 -1.77 25.05
C GLN A 66 -0.91 -1.76 25.20
N PRO A 67 -1.55 -2.92 25.41
CA PRO A 67 -3.00 -3.02 25.54
C PRO A 67 -3.56 -2.32 26.78
#